data_AF-A0A1N7PWM4-F1
#
_entry.id   AF-A0A1N7PWM4-F1
#
_cell.length_a   1.000
_cell.length_b   1.000
_cell.length_c   1.000
_cell.angle_alpha   90.00
_cell.angle_beta   90.00
_cell.angle_gamma   90.00
#
_symmetry.space_group_name_H-M   'P 1'
#
loop_
_entity.id
_entity.type
_entity.pdbx_description
1 polymer ?
#
loop_
_entity_poly.entity_id
_entity_poly.type
_entity_poly.pdbx_seq_one_letter_code
_entity_poly.pdbx_strand_id
1 'polypeptide(L)' 'MSRGFEGVRPASESSIEIGFFFDGRHCVERIRVKPTAANLKRAADRRAAILEAIARGDFDYDAEFPKRGGKPSQDSA' A
#
# COMPACT_ATOMS: atom_id res chain seq x y z
N MET A 1 18.13 5.27 -15.31
CA MET A 1 17.91 5.88 -13.97
C MET A 1 17.42 4.81 -13.01
N SER A 2 17.94 4.80 -11.78
CA SER A 2 17.84 3.74 -10.78
C SER A 2 16.40 3.34 -10.44
N ARG A 3 15.95 2.16 -10.89
CA ARG A 3 14.72 1.49 -10.41
C ARG A 3 14.97 0.90 -9.01
N GLY A 4 15.37 1.74 -8.06
CA GLY A 4 15.24 1.38 -6.65
C GLY A 4 13.75 1.37 -6.34
N PHE A 5 13.22 0.24 -5.87
CA PHE A 5 11.80 -0.03 -5.61
C PHE A 5 11.00 1.26 -5.32
N GLU A 6 10.44 1.85 -6.37
CA GLU A 6 9.97 3.23 -6.32
C GLU A 6 8.75 3.26 -5.39
N GLY A 7 8.86 3.94 -4.26
CA GLY A 7 7.81 3.97 -3.23
C GLY A 7 7.83 2.84 -2.20
N VAL A 8 8.63 1.78 -2.32
CA VAL A 8 8.74 0.76 -1.25
C VAL A 8 9.96 1.04 -0.39
N ARG A 9 9.75 1.24 0.91
CA ARG A 9 10.82 1.53 1.87
C ARG A 9 10.71 0.66 3.12
N PRO A 10 11.82 0.17 3.68
CA PRO A 10 11.80 -0.42 5.00
C PRO A 10 11.50 0.68 6.02
N ALA A 11 10.36 0.57 6.71
CA ALA A 11 9.93 1.51 7.74
C ALA A 11 10.67 1.26 9.06
N SER A 12 10.88 -0.02 9.38
CA SER A 12 11.50 -0.50 10.61
C SER A 12 12.04 -1.92 10.40
N GLU A 13 12.79 -2.46 11.36
CA GLU A 13 13.37 -3.81 11.31
C GLU A 13 12.33 -4.95 11.09
N SER A 14 11.05 -4.66 11.32
CA SER A 14 9.94 -5.59 11.12
C SER A 14 8.77 -4.99 10.35
N SER A 15 8.99 -3.92 9.57
CA SER A 15 7.92 -3.28 8.81
C SER A 15 8.38 -2.68 7.49
N ILE A 16 7.54 -2.81 6.47
CA ILE A 16 7.74 -2.22 5.15
C ILE A 16 6.63 -1.19 4.91
N GLU A 17 7.00 -0.04 4.40
CA GLU A 17 6.10 1.01 3.94
C GLU A 17 6.03 1.01 2.41
N ILE A 18 4.82 1.14 1.89
CA ILE A 18 4.55 1.32 0.47
C ILE A 18 3.89 2.69 0.28
N GLY A 19 4.62 3.59 -0.35
CA GLY A 19 4.18 4.91 -0.79
C GLY A 19 3.71 4.88 -2.25
N PHE A 20 2.50 5.37 -2.48
CA PHE A 20 1.93 5.56 -3.81
C PHE A 20 1.11 6.84 -3.89
N PHE A 21 0.93 7.36 -5.10
CA PHE A 21 0.06 8.50 -5.34
C PHE A 21 -1.30 7.99 -5.82
N PHE A 22 -2.35 8.43 -5.16
CA PHE A 22 -3.72 8.13 -5.52
C PHE A 22 -4.55 9.42 -5.40
N ASP A 23 -5.29 9.77 -6.45
CA ASP A 23 -6.20 10.94 -6.45
C ASP A 23 -5.52 12.26 -6.00
N GLY A 24 -4.27 12.48 -6.44
CA GLY A 24 -3.48 13.66 -6.04
C GLY A 24 -2.98 13.66 -4.59
N ARG A 25 -3.23 12.59 -3.83
CA ARG A 25 -2.77 12.39 -2.45
C ARG A 25 -1.63 11.38 -2.41
N HIS A 26 -0.62 11.66 -1.60
CA HIS A 26 0.44 10.70 -1.31
C HIS A 26 -0.01 9.79 -0.17
N CYS A 27 -0.34 8.54 -0.49
CA CYS A 27 -0.72 7.52 0.46
C CYS A 27 0.50 6.68 0.83
N VAL A 28 0.72 6.46 2.13
CA VAL A 28 1.80 5.62 2.66
C VAL A 28 1.19 4.56 3.55
N GLU A 29 1.38 3.30 3.19
CA GLU A 29 0.77 2.17 3.86
C GLU A 29 1.81 1.26 4.52
N ARG A 30 1.56 0.91 5.78
CA ARG A 30 2.50 0.19 6.65
C ARG A 30 2.14 -1.28 6.74
N ILE A 31 2.96 -2.14 6.14
CA ILE A 31 2.84 -3.58 6.25
C ILE A 31 3.75 -4.09 7.37
N ARG A 32 3.17 -4.73 8.38
CA ARG A 32 3.89 -5.38 9.49
C ARG A 32 4.54 -6.69 9.05
N VAL A 33 5.53 -6.61 8.17
CA VAL A 33 6.36 -7.73 7.72
C VAL A 33 7.83 -7.35 7.77
N LYS A 34 8.69 -8.33 8.05
CA LYS A 34 10.14 -8.09 8.02
C LYS A 34 10.58 -7.61 6.62
N PRO A 35 11.39 -6.55 6.51
CA PRO A 35 11.93 -6.02 5.26
C PRO A 35 12.99 -6.97 4.66
N THR A 36 12.58 -8.17 4.29
CA THR A 36 13.41 -9.16 3.60
C THR A 36 13.28 -8.96 2.08
N ALA A 37 14.26 -9.40 1.31
CA ALA A 37 14.24 -9.27 -0.16
C ALA A 37 12.96 -9.85 -0.80
N ALA A 38 12.46 -10.97 -0.29
CA ALA A 38 11.21 -11.58 -0.75
C ALA A 38 9.99 -10.70 -0.45
N ASN A 39 9.92 -10.11 0.75
CA ASN A 39 8.81 -9.24 1.15
C ASN A 39 8.88 -7.89 0.45
N LEU A 40 10.07 -7.34 0.21
CA LEU A 40 10.27 -6.13 -0.60
C LEU A 40 9.79 -6.35 -2.03
N LYS A 41 10.09 -7.51 -2.63
CA LYS A 41 9.56 -7.88 -3.95
C LYS A 41 8.04 -7.97 -3.95
N ARG A 42 7.43 -8.62 -2.96
CA ARG A 42 5.96 -8.67 -2.81
C ARG A 42 5.35 -7.29 -2.61
N ALA A 43 5.97 -6.43 -1.82
CA ALA A 43 5.52 -5.06 -1.61
C ALA A 43 5.58 -4.22 -2.91
N ALA A 44 6.62 -4.42 -3.71
CA ALA A 44 6.76 -3.76 -5.01
C ALA A 44 5.73 -4.25 -6.03
N ASP A 45 5.49 -5.56 -6.08
CA ASP A 45 4.45 -6.18 -6.92
C ASP A 45 3.06 -5.69 -6.53
N ARG A 46 2.78 -5.63 -5.22
CA ARG A 46 1.54 -5.06 -4.70
C ARG A 46 1.36 -3.60 -5.09
N ARG A 47 2.42 -2.79 -5.00
CA ARG A 47 2.39 -1.39 -5.47
C ARG A 47 2.05 -1.30 -6.95
N ALA A 48 2.59 -2.20 -7.77
CA ALA A 48 2.27 -2.23 -9.20
C ALA A 48 0.78 -2.55 -9.43
N ALA A 49 0.25 -3.57 -8.74
CA ALA A 49 -1.18 -3.91 -8.81
C ALA A 49 -2.10 -2.74 -8.40
N ILE A 50 -1.74 -2.02 -7.33
CA ILE A 50 -2.43 -0.80 -6.90
C ILE A 50 -2.45 0.24 -8.02
N LEU A 51 -1.28 0.55 -8.60
CA LEU A 51 -1.19 1.54 -9.67
C LEU A 51 -2.00 1.13 -10.90
N GLU A 52 -2.04 -0.16 -11.24
CA GLU A 52 -2.88 -0.68 -12.32
C GLU A 52 -4.37 -0.54 -12.01
N ALA A 53 -4.80 -0.84 -10.78
CA ALA A 53 -6.18 -0.64 -10.35
C ALA A 53 -6.56 0.85 -10.34
N ILE A 54 -5.65 1.74 -9.93
CA ILE A 54 -5.85 3.20 -9.94
C ILE A 54 -5.99 3.67 -11.38
N ALA A 55 -5.13 3.20 -12.29
CA ALA A 55 -5.19 3.53 -13.70
C ALA A 55 -6.50 3.05 -14.36
N ARG A 56 -7.06 1.94 -13.88
CA ARG A 56 -8.39 1.44 -14.28
C ARG A 56 -9.55 2.22 -13.64
N GLY A 57 -9.31 2.95 -12.56
CA GLY A 57 -10.33 3.64 -11.79
C GLY A 57 -11.13 2.73 -10.83
N ASP A 58 -10.62 1.53 -10.56
CA ASP A 58 -11.27 0.50 -9.72
C ASP A 58 -10.54 0.28 -8.39
N PHE A 59 -9.48 1.05 -8.13
CA PHE A 59 -8.72 0.91 -6.89
C PHE A 59 -9.51 1.41 -5.69
N ASP A 60 -9.78 0.49 -4.77
CA ASP A 60 -10.48 0.79 -3.53
C ASP A 60 -9.53 0.58 -2.34
N TYR A 61 -9.07 1.69 -1.76
CA TYR A 61 -8.05 1.70 -0.70
C TYR A 61 -8.50 0.93 0.54
N ASP A 62 -9.78 1.07 0.93
CA ASP A 62 -10.31 0.44 2.14
C ASP A 62 -10.42 -1.09 1.97
N ALA A 63 -10.80 -1.53 0.78
CA ALA A 63 -10.86 -2.95 0.44
C ALA A 63 -9.46 -3.58 0.35
N GLU A 64 -8.49 -2.87 -0.22
CA GLU A 64 -7.14 -3.42 -0.40
C GLU A 64 -6.32 -3.36 0.90
N PHE A 65 -6.51 -2.32 1.70
CA PHE A 65 -5.86 -2.14 2.99
C PHE A 65 -6.91 -1.96 4.08
N PRO A 66 -7.52 -3.06 4.54
CA PRO A 66 -8.38 -3.01 5.70
C PRO A 66 -7.52 -2.63 6.91
N LYS A 67 -7.44 -1.32 7.20
CA LYS A 67 -6.86 -0.81 8.42
C LYS A 67 -7.62 -1.53 9.53
N ARG A 68 -6.90 -2.32 10.33
CA ARG A 68 -7.42 -2.83 11.60
C ARG A 68 -7.77 -1.62 12.47
N GLY A 69 -9.00 -1.11 12.33
CA GLY A 69 -9.43 0.19 12.84
C GLY A 69 -10.70 0.75 12.19
N GLY A 70 -11.07 0.33 10.98
CA GLY A 70 -12.38 0.65 10.42
C GLY A 70 -13.45 -0.27 10.99
N LYS A 71 -14.04 0.08 12.14
CA LYS A 71 -15.42 -0.39 12.38
C LYS A 71 -16.28 0.22 11.26
N PRO A 72 -17.08 -0.55 10.52
CA PRO A 72 -18.08 0.04 9.64
C PRO A 72 -18.99 0.89 10.52
N SER A 73 -18.89 2.20 10.34
CA SER A 73 -19.83 3.15 10.91
C SER A 73 -20.83 3.43 9.80
N GLN A 74 -21.84 2.56 9.70
CA GLN A 74 -23.03 2.71 8.87
C GLN A 74 -24.08 1.80 9.55
N ASP A 75 -25.27 2.23 9.92
CA ASP A 75 -26.04 3.43 9.59
C ASP A 75 -27.06 3.70 10.71
N SER A 76 -27.43 4.96 10.86
CA SER A 76 -28.57 5.39 11.66
C SER A 76 -29.88 5.05 10.95
N ALA A 77 -30.83 4.41 11.65
CA ALA A 77 -32.27 4.52 11.41
C ALA A 77 -33.04 4.13 12.67
#